data_AF-A0A544YP82-F1
#
_entry.id   AF-A0A544YP82-F1
#
_cell.length_a   1.000
_cell.length_b   1.000
_cell.length_c   1.000
_cell.angle_alpha   90.00
_cell.angle_beta   90.00
_cell.angle_gamma   90.00
#
_symmetry.space_group_name_H-M   'P 1'
#
loop_
_entity.id
_entity.type
_entity.pdbx_description
1 polymer ?
#
loop_
_entity_poly.entity_id
_entity_poly.type
_entity_poly.pdbx_seq_one_letter_code
_entity_poly.pdbx_strand_id
1 'polypeptide(L)'
;MSRTDKTDPLIVRLWHGDLTREACHDHRAESTCDLPASLKEDLDASCTRCTWEFRWTGIRCCCCGMCRAQARYRRLLRGIRTADKARLARGAKAWRAGDATAFDDIVPALRYRP
;
A
#
# COMPACT_ATOMS: atom_id res chain seq x y z
N MET A 1 5.24 2.88 28.85
CA MET A 1 5.85 2.11 27.75
C MET A 1 5.53 2.79 26.42
N SER A 2 6.56 3.26 25.72
CA SER A 2 6.43 3.86 24.39
C SER A 2 5.89 2.81 23.41
N ARG A 3 4.69 3.02 22.88
CA ARG A 3 4.11 2.22 21.79
C ARG A 3 4.85 2.53 20.50
N THR A 4 6.09 2.11 20.41
CA THR A 4 6.92 2.40 19.26
C THR A 4 6.63 1.35 18.18
N ASP A 5 5.82 1.69 17.16
CA ASP A 5 5.46 0.91 15.94
C ASP A 5 6.68 0.30 15.19
N LYS A 6 7.91 0.46 15.69
CA LYS A 6 9.14 0.00 15.02
C LYS A 6 9.22 -1.53 14.94
N THR A 7 8.50 -2.25 15.80
CA THR A 7 8.42 -3.72 15.80
C THR A 7 7.20 -4.25 15.04
N ASP A 8 6.40 -3.39 14.41
CA ASP A 8 5.23 -3.84 13.66
C ASP A 8 5.69 -4.74 12.50
N PRO A 9 5.09 -5.93 12.34
CA PRO A 9 5.39 -6.80 11.20
C PRO A 9 5.19 -6.06 9.88
N LEU A 10 6.01 -6.38 8.87
CA LEU A 10 5.97 -5.76 7.54
C LEU A 10 4.54 -5.72 6.97
N ILE A 11 3.79 -6.82 7.12
CA ILE A 11 2.40 -6.93 6.66
C ILE A 11 1.47 -5.94 7.36
N VAL A 12 1.67 -5.71 8.65
CA VAL A 12 0.92 -4.73 9.42
C VAL A 12 1.26 -3.33 8.90
N ARG A 13 2.54 -3.00 8.69
CA ARG A 13 2.93 -1.68 8.15
C ARG A 13 2.34 -1.42 6.76
N LEU A 14 2.27 -2.43 5.90
CA LEU A 14 1.63 -2.35 4.59
C LEU A 14 0.12 -2.11 4.66
N TRP A 15 -0.62 -2.92 5.42
CA TRP A 15 -2.09 -2.77 5.57
C TRP A 15 -2.53 -1.41 6.06
N HIS A 16 -1.68 -0.83 6.88
CA HIS A 16 -1.96 0.34 7.67
C HIS A 16 -1.55 1.59 6.84
N GLY A 17 -0.79 1.40 5.74
CA GLY A 17 -0.36 2.43 4.80
C GLY A 17 0.90 3.17 5.21
N ASP A 18 1.70 2.58 6.11
CA ASP A 18 3.00 3.11 6.54
C ASP A 18 4.07 2.91 5.47
N LEU A 19 4.02 1.75 4.85
CA LEU A 19 4.85 1.41 3.72
C LEU A 19 3.94 1.27 2.51
N THR A 20 4.42 1.76 1.38
CA THR A 20 3.89 1.43 0.06
C THR A 20 4.87 0.50 -0.64
N ARG A 21 4.37 -0.26 -1.62
CA ARG A 21 5.16 -1.17 -2.43
C ARG A 21 5.30 -0.57 -3.83
N GLU A 22 6.52 -0.28 -4.26
CA GLU A 22 6.83 0.29 -5.57
C GLU A 22 7.59 -0.74 -6.41
N ALA A 23 7.19 -0.88 -7.67
CA ALA A 23 7.85 -1.80 -8.59
C ALA A 23 9.18 -1.21 -9.06
N CYS A 24 10.28 -1.93 -8.84
CA CYS A 24 11.60 -1.59 -9.34
C CYS A 24 11.99 -2.58 -10.43
N HIS A 25 12.12 -2.08 -11.66
CA HIS A 25 12.37 -2.91 -12.84
C HIS A 25 13.80 -2.78 -13.33
N ASP A 26 14.49 -3.90 -13.52
CA ASP A 26 15.80 -3.97 -14.17
C ASP A 26 15.73 -4.84 -15.45
N HIS A 27 15.45 -4.19 -16.59
CA HIS A 27 15.27 -4.85 -17.90
C HIS A 27 16.49 -4.70 -18.82
N ARG A 28 17.71 -4.58 -18.28
CA ARG A 28 18.94 -4.25 -19.05
C ARG A 28 19.29 -5.16 -20.24
N ALA A 29 18.65 -6.31 -20.43
CA ALA A 29 18.99 -7.27 -21.50
C ALA A 29 17.76 -7.95 -22.12
N GLU A 30 16.69 -7.20 -22.43
CA GLU A 30 15.45 -7.74 -23.03
C GLU A 30 14.88 -8.96 -22.26
N SER A 31 15.13 -9.00 -20.95
CA SER A 31 14.62 -10.06 -20.09
C SER A 31 13.15 -9.80 -19.79
N THR A 32 12.33 -10.84 -19.89
CA THR A 32 10.95 -10.82 -19.42
C THR A 32 10.90 -10.34 -17.97
N CYS A 33 9.94 -9.47 -17.66
CA CYS A 33 9.71 -8.99 -16.29
C CYS A 33 9.45 -10.18 -15.38
N ASP A 34 10.32 -10.37 -14.39
CA ASP A 34 10.25 -11.42 -13.38
C ASP A 34 9.76 -10.86 -12.02
N LEU A 35 9.05 -9.74 -12.05
CA LEU A 35 8.51 -9.11 -10.84
C LEU A 35 7.45 -10.03 -10.22
N PRO A 36 7.61 -10.43 -8.94
CA PRO A 36 6.66 -11.30 -8.25
C PRO A 36 5.24 -10.70 -8.25
N ALA A 37 4.23 -11.52 -8.53
CA ALA A 37 2.84 -11.03 -8.60
C ALA A 37 2.29 -10.74 -7.19
N SER A 38 2.72 -11.52 -6.19
CA SER A 38 2.26 -11.41 -4.80
C SER A 38 3.41 -11.13 -3.81
N LEU A 39 3.08 -10.62 -2.61
CA LEU A 39 4.07 -10.45 -1.53
C LEU A 39 4.63 -11.79 -1.04
N LYS A 40 3.84 -12.87 -1.13
CA LYS A 40 4.31 -14.20 -0.80
C LYS A 40 5.39 -14.65 -1.78
N GLU A 41 5.11 -14.54 -3.08
CA GLU A 41 6.10 -14.84 -4.12
C GLU A 41 7.35 -13.97 -3.98
N ASP A 42 7.20 -12.70 -3.61
CA ASP A 42 8.32 -11.78 -3.36
C ASP A 42 9.20 -12.20 -2.18
N LEU A 43 8.59 -12.67 -1.08
CA LEU A 43 9.31 -13.18 0.09
C LEU A 43 9.96 -14.55 -0.16
N ASP A 44 9.33 -15.37 -1.00
CA ASP A 44 9.81 -16.71 -1.37
C ASP A 44 10.86 -16.65 -2.51
N ALA A 45 10.92 -15.55 -3.25
CA ALA A 45 11.85 -15.36 -4.37
C ALA A 45 13.28 -15.14 -3.87
N SER A 46 14.20 -16.01 -4.30
CA SER A 46 15.62 -15.88 -3.96
C SER A 46 16.43 -15.10 -4.99
N CYS A 47 15.95 -14.95 -6.23
CA CYS A 47 16.68 -14.31 -7.34
C CYS A 47 15.74 -13.76 -8.43
N THR A 48 15.18 -12.56 -8.24
CA THR A 48 14.54 -11.80 -9.33
C THR A 48 15.34 -10.53 -9.65
N ARG A 49 15.30 -10.09 -10.90
CA ARG A 49 15.87 -8.81 -11.33
C ARG A 49 14.93 -7.66 -11.02
N CYS A 50 13.65 -7.85 -11.28
CA CYS A 50 12.61 -6.93 -10.87
C CYS A 50 12.21 -7.24 -9.44
N THR A 51 12.20 -6.22 -8.59
CA THR A 51 11.96 -6.36 -7.16
C THR A 51 10.92 -5.36 -6.67
N TRP A 52 10.29 -5.67 -5.55
CA TRP A 52 9.43 -4.72 -4.86
C TRP A 52 10.24 -3.92 -3.83
N GLU A 53 10.26 -2.59 -3.99
CA GLU A 53 10.80 -1.70 -2.98
C GLU A 53 9.71 -1.26 -2.00
N PHE A 54 10.01 -1.30 -0.71
CA PHE A 54 9.12 -0.80 0.33
C PHE A 54 9.49 0.63 0.70
N ARG A 55 8.64 1.59 0.33
CA ARG A 55 8.87 3.01 0.58
C ARG A 55 7.99 3.52 1.71
N TRP A 56 8.59 4.28 2.60
CA TRP A 56 7.87 4.95 3.67
C TRP A 56 6.97 6.04 3.10
N THR A 57 5.68 6.00 3.43
CA THR A 57 4.67 6.94 2.88
C THR A 57 4.68 8.30 3.57
N GLY A 58 5.47 8.48 4.63
CA GLY A 58 5.45 9.70 5.45
C GLY A 58 4.29 9.77 6.45
N ILE A 59 3.35 8.83 6.40
CA ILE A 59 2.21 8.75 7.31
C ILE A 59 2.67 8.05 8.61
N ARG A 60 2.13 8.42 9.78
CA ARG A 60 2.54 7.92 11.12
C ARG A 60 4.04 8.04 11.44
N CYS A 61 4.71 9.08 10.93
CA CYS A 61 6.12 9.38 11.24
C CYS A 61 6.45 9.39 12.77
N CYS A 62 5.48 9.74 13.62
CA CYS A 62 5.52 9.39 15.05
C CYS A 62 4.33 8.50 15.43
N CYS A 63 4.62 7.34 16.00
CA CYS A 63 3.70 6.41 16.63
C CYS A 63 3.19 6.90 18.00
N CYS A 64 3.81 7.94 18.56
CA CYS A 64 3.44 8.49 19.85
C CYS A 64 2.02 9.07 19.86
N GLY A 65 1.29 8.80 20.95
CA GLY A 65 -0.09 9.28 21.14
C GLY A 65 -0.22 10.80 21.02
N MET A 66 0.81 11.55 21.42
CA MET A 66 0.83 13.02 21.28
C MET A 66 0.82 13.47 19.83
N CYS A 67 1.68 12.93 18.97
CA CYS A 67 1.70 13.29 17.56
C CYS A 67 0.46 12.79 16.82
N ARG A 68 -0.05 11.59 17.16
CA ARG A 68 -1.33 11.10 16.63
C ARG A 68 -2.53 11.93 17.09
N ALA A 69 -2.44 12.59 18.25
CA ALA A 69 -3.49 13.48 18.75
C ALA A 69 -3.50 14.87 18.09
N GLN A 70 -2.42 15.27 17.41
CA GLN A 70 -2.35 16.58 16.77
C GLN A 70 -3.45 16.78 15.72
N ALA A 71 -4.12 17.93 15.79
CA ALA A 71 -5.24 18.25 14.90
C ALA A 71 -4.85 18.21 13.41
N ARG A 72 -3.63 18.67 13.07
CA ARG A 72 -3.07 18.61 11.71
C ARG A 72 -3.01 17.18 11.17
N TYR A 73 -2.55 16.25 12.00
CA TYR A 73 -2.36 14.85 11.65
C TYR A 73 -3.72 14.15 11.46
N ARG A 74 -4.66 14.39 12.39
CA ARG A 74 -6.04 13.90 12.26
C ARG A 74 -6.74 14.47 11.03
N ARG A 75 -6.49 15.74 10.67
CA ARG A 75 -7.04 16.38 9.48
C ARG A 75 -6.49 15.74 8.20
N LEU A 76 -5.18 15.49 8.13
CA LEU A 76 -4.56 14.77 7.02
C LEU A 76 -5.21 13.40 6.81
N LEU A 77 -5.27 12.56 7.86
CA LEU A 77 -5.89 11.24 7.78
C LEU A 77 -7.39 11.26 7.45
N ARG A 78 -8.11 12.32 7.83
CA ARG A 78 -9.51 12.51 7.41
C ARG A 78 -9.59 12.84 5.93
N GLY A 79 -8.72 13.73 5.43
CA GLY A 79 -8.65 14.07 4.00
C GLY A 79 -8.41 12.85 3.12
N ILE A 80 -7.41 12.03 3.49
CA ILE A 80 -7.11 10.77 2.79
C ILE A 80 -8.34 9.86 2.77
N ARG A 81 -8.93 9.56 3.93
CA ARG A 81 -10.14 8.71 4.02
C ARG A 81 -11.33 9.24 3.22
N THR A 82 -11.53 10.55 3.20
CA THR A 82 -12.59 11.17 2.40
C THR A 82 -12.34 11.00 0.90
N ALA A 83 -11.09 11.19 0.46
CA ALA A 83 -10.70 10.96 -0.93
C ALA A 83 -10.88 9.49 -1.35
N ASP A 84 -10.44 8.55 -0.51
CA ASP A 84 -10.59 7.12 -0.74
C ASP A 84 -12.06 6.71 -0.84
N LYS A 85 -12.90 7.20 0.09
CA LYS A 85 -14.35 6.96 0.04
C LYS A 85 -14.97 7.48 -1.26
N ALA A 86 -14.58 8.68 -1.69
CA ALA A 86 -15.08 9.26 -2.93
C ALA A 86 -14.63 8.45 -4.15
N ARG A 87 -13.39 7.96 -4.17
CA ARG A 87 -12.86 7.09 -5.24
C ARG A 87 -13.65 5.78 -5.31
N LEU A 88 -13.82 5.10 -4.18
CA LEU A 88 -14.60 3.86 -4.10
C LEU A 88 -16.06 4.07 -4.53
N ALA A 89 -16.68 5.18 -4.13
CA ALA A 89 -18.05 5.50 -4.53
C ALA A 89 -18.18 5.71 -6.05
N ARG A 90 -17.19 6.37 -6.68
CA ARG A 90 -17.13 6.53 -8.15
C ARG A 90 -16.96 5.18 -8.85
N GLY A 91 -16.01 4.35 -8.40
CA GLY A 91 -15.82 3.01 -8.95
C GLY A 91 -17.07 2.15 -8.82
N ALA A 92 -17.74 2.16 -7.65
CA ALA A 92 -18.99 1.44 -7.44
C ALA A 92 -20.12 1.93 -8.37
N LYS A 93 -20.18 3.23 -8.68
CA LYS A 93 -21.14 3.77 -9.64
C LYS A 93 -20.85 3.28 -11.07
N ALA A 94 -19.59 3.33 -11.50
CA ALA A 94 -19.17 2.88 -12.82
C ALA A 94 -19.41 1.36 -13.00
N TRP A 95 -19.04 0.56 -11.99
CA TRP A 95 -19.28 -0.88 -11.98
C TRP A 95 -20.75 -1.24 -12.11
N ARG A 96 -21.64 -0.56 -11.37
CA ARG A 96 -23.10 -0.76 -11.50
C ARG A 96 -23.65 -0.37 -12.87
N ALA A 97 -22.96 0.50 -13.60
CA ALA A 97 -23.30 0.89 -14.96
C ALA A 97 -22.75 -0.08 -16.02
N GLY A 98 -22.06 -1.15 -15.60
CA GLY A 98 -21.51 -2.19 -16.50
C GLY A 98 -20.04 -2.04 -16.82
N ASP A 99 -19.32 -1.09 -16.21
CA ASP A 99 -17.89 -0.94 -16.40
C ASP A 99 -17.11 -1.99 -15.59
N ALA A 100 -16.57 -2.99 -16.29
CA ALA A 100 -15.80 -4.07 -15.68
C ALA A 100 -14.42 -3.62 -15.15
N THR A 101 -13.88 -2.49 -15.62
CA THR A 101 -12.55 -1.99 -15.24
C THR A 101 -12.59 -0.90 -14.17
N ALA A 102 -13.78 -0.62 -13.63
CA ALA A 102 -14.07 0.46 -12.68
C ALA A 102 -13.23 0.47 -11.37
N PHE A 103 -12.48 -0.61 -11.11
CA PHE A 103 -11.61 -0.75 -9.95
C PHE A 103 -10.17 -1.16 -10.31
N ASP A 104 -9.81 -1.22 -11.59
CA ASP A 104 -8.47 -1.67 -12.03
C ASP A 104 -7.37 -0.71 -11.54
N ASP A 105 -7.71 0.56 -11.33
CA ASP A 105 -6.84 1.57 -10.74
C ASP A 105 -6.69 1.40 -9.21
N ILE A 106 -7.65 0.75 -8.56
CA ILE A 106 -7.63 0.43 -7.14
C ILE A 106 -6.90 -0.89 -6.94
N VAL A 107 -5.58 -0.82 -6.89
CA VAL A 107 -4.77 -1.95 -6.40
C VAL A 107 -5.16 -2.20 -4.95
N PRO A 108 -5.83 -3.32 -4.61
CA PRO A 108 -6.07 -3.64 -3.22
C PRO A 108 -4.69 -3.81 -2.58
N ALA A 109 -4.45 -3.13 -1.46
CA ALA A 109 -3.33 -3.51 -0.60
C ALA A 109 -3.55 -4.99 -0.28
N LEU A 110 -2.74 -5.85 -0.91
CA LEU A 110 -2.87 -7.30 -1.03
C LEU A 110 -3.76 -7.89 0.08
N ARG A 111 -4.96 -8.38 -0.31
CA ARG A 111 -5.76 -9.23 0.56
C ARG A 111 -4.98 -10.53 0.76
N TYR A 112 -4.13 -10.54 1.76
CA TYR A 112 -3.50 -11.73 2.29
C TYR A 112 -4.63 -12.65 2.75
N ARG A 113 -4.85 -13.74 2.03
CA ARG A 113 -5.64 -14.88 2.50
C ARG A 113 -4.61 -16.00 2.76
N PRO A 114 -4.49 -16.49 3.99
CA PRO A 114 -3.56 -17.57 4.33
C PRO A 114 -3.88 -18.84 3.54
#